data_AF-A0A661AN74-F1
#
_entry.id   AF-A0A661AN74-F1
#
_cell.length_a   1.000
_cell.length_b   1.000
_cell.length_c   1.000
_cell.angle_alpha   90.00
_cell.angle_beta   90.00
_cell.angle_gamma   90.00
#
_symmetry.space_group_name_H-M   'P 1'
#
loop_
_entity.id
_entity.type
_entity.pdbx_description
1 polymer ?
#
loop_
_entity_poly.entity_id
_entity_poly.type
_entity_poly.pdbx_seq_one_letter_code
_entity_poly.pdbx_strand_id
1 'polypeptide(L)'
;MAHAPYSGYRVGACLITQDGKEYFGFNIENASYSLTICAERVAFVHALLNGERNFKRIYVTDFPCGACLQFMAEFVQDDFEIVVVKDGEEKRFKFRELYPHPFRL
;
A
#
# COMPACT_ATOMS: atom_id res chain seq x y z
N MET A 1 -10.26 3.47 10.11
CA MET A 1 -9.33 4.36 10.83
C MET A 1 -8.15 3.54 11.32
N ALA A 2 -6.95 4.12 11.34
CA ALA A 2 -5.73 3.45 11.80
C ALA A 2 -5.80 3.09 13.29
N HIS A 3 -5.30 1.90 13.65
CA HIS A 3 -5.06 1.49 15.02
C HIS A 3 -3.56 1.60 15.28
N ALA A 4 -3.10 2.76 15.74
CA ALA A 4 -1.68 3.05 15.94
C ALA A 4 -1.37 3.62 17.34
N PRO A 5 -1.67 2.89 18.43
CA PRO A 5 -1.50 3.40 19.79
C PRO A 5 -0.03 3.43 20.24
N TYR A 6 0.87 2.69 19.59
CA TYR A 6 2.27 2.57 20.02
C TYR A 6 3.15 3.65 19.38
N SER A 7 3.01 3.89 18.08
CA SER A 7 3.79 4.94 17.40
C SER A 7 3.08 6.31 17.38
N GLY A 8 1.74 6.33 17.49
CA GLY A 8 0.95 7.52 17.18
C GLY A 8 0.96 7.91 15.69
N TYR A 9 1.64 7.13 14.85
CA TYR A 9 1.84 7.42 13.43
C TYR A 9 0.76 6.75 12.59
N ARG A 10 -0.06 7.55 11.92
CA ARG A 10 -1.24 7.06 11.19
C ARG A 10 -1.00 7.17 9.70
N VAL A 11 -1.09 6.02 9.01
CA VAL A 11 -0.96 5.91 7.56
C VAL A 11 -2.25 5.34 7.00
N GLY A 12 -2.73 5.95 5.92
CA GLY A 12 -3.86 5.48 5.13
C GLY A 12 -3.42 5.07 3.72
N ALA A 13 -4.17 4.14 3.14
CA ALA A 13 -4.02 3.74 1.75
C ALA A 13 -5.39 3.55 1.07
N CYS A 14 -5.48 3.88 -0.21
CA CYS A 14 -6.63 3.58 -1.07
C CYS A 14 -6.15 2.92 -2.35
N LEU A 15 -6.44 1.63 -2.51
CA LEU A 15 -6.09 0.84 -3.68
C LEU A 15 -7.26 0.88 -4.68
N ILE A 16 -6.95 1.22 -5.93
CA ILE A 16 -7.93 1.31 -7.00
C ILE A 16 -7.71 0.16 -7.97
N THR A 17 -8.76 -0.61 -8.23
CA THR A 17 -8.73 -1.69 -9.23
C THR A 17 -8.80 -1.13 -10.66
N GLN A 18 -8.53 -1.97 -11.66
CA GLN A 18 -8.69 -1.55 -13.06
C GLN A 18 -10.14 -1.12 -13.38
N ASP A 19 -11.12 -1.76 -12.75
CA ASP A 19 -12.55 -1.45 -12.90
C ASP A 19 -13.00 -0.25 -12.03
N GLY A 20 -12.06 0.40 -11.32
CA GLY A 20 -12.33 1.60 -10.53
C GLY A 20 -12.92 1.35 -9.14
N LYS A 21 -12.93 0.10 -8.64
CA LYS A 21 -13.34 -0.17 -7.26
C LYS A 21 -12.25 0.30 -6.29
N GLU A 22 -12.68 0.80 -5.14
CA GLU A 22 -11.80 1.35 -4.11
C GLU A 22 -11.72 0.43 -2.90
N TYR A 23 -10.50 0.15 -2.45
CA TYR A 23 -10.23 -0.63 -1.25
C TYR A 23 -9.33 0.15 -0.30
N PHE A 24 -9.89 0.51 0.84
CA PHE A 24 -9.19 1.27 1.87
C PHE A 24 -8.39 0.36 2.79
N GLY A 25 -7.23 0.87 3.23
CA GLY A 25 -6.39 0.27 4.24
C GLY A 25 -5.83 1.32 5.19
N PHE A 26 -5.53 0.90 6.41
CA PHE A 26 -4.91 1.73 7.44
C PHE A 26 -3.90 0.87 8.19
N ASN A 27 -2.84 1.47 8.75
CA ASN A 27 -1.93 0.70 9.58
C ASN A 27 -2.63 0.21 10.86
N ILE A 28 -2.36 -1.04 11.22
CA ILE A 28 -2.88 -1.70 12.42
C ILE A 28 -1.68 -2.26 13.17
N GLU A 29 -1.38 -1.63 14.29
CA GLU A 29 -0.27 -2.01 15.15
C GLU A 29 -0.65 -3.09 16.13
N ASN A 30 0.37 -3.75 16.67
CA ASN A 30 0.24 -4.76 17.69
C ASN A 30 1.37 -4.61 18.72
N ALA A 31 1.13 -5.00 19.97
CA ALA A 31 2.18 -4.98 21.01
C ALA A 31 3.38 -5.84 20.63
N SER A 32 3.15 -6.96 19.93
CA SER A 32 4.22 -7.68 19.24
C SER A 32 4.46 -7.01 17.89
N TYR A 33 5.46 -6.12 17.84
CA TYR A 33 5.63 -5.17 16.72
C TYR A 33 5.75 -5.82 15.35
N SER A 34 6.31 -7.04 15.27
CA SER A 34 6.41 -7.80 14.02
C SER A 34 5.05 -8.18 13.41
N LEU A 35 3.97 -8.18 14.20
CA LEU A 35 2.60 -8.43 13.74
C LEU A 35 1.93 -7.18 13.15
N THR A 36 2.60 -6.02 13.19
CA THR A 36 2.07 -4.78 12.62
C THR A 36 1.91 -4.91 11.10
N ILE A 37 0.73 -4.55 10.61
CA ILE A 37 0.43 -4.51 9.18
C ILE A 37 0.27 -3.06 8.72
N CYS A 38 0.99 -2.71 7.66
CA CYS A 38 0.97 -1.37 7.07
C CYS A 38 -0.32 -1.16 6.23
N ALA A 39 -0.67 0.10 6.00
CA ALA A 39 -1.90 0.48 5.32
C ALA A 39 -2.03 -0.13 3.92
N GLU A 40 -0.94 -0.16 3.17
CA GLU A 40 -0.87 -0.69 1.80
C GLU A 40 -1.20 -2.18 1.79
N ARG A 41 -0.58 -2.95 2.71
CA ARG A 41 -0.83 -4.38 2.86
C ARG A 41 -2.28 -4.64 3.27
N VAL A 42 -2.87 -3.82 4.15
CA VAL A 42 -4.29 -3.92 4.50
C VAL A 42 -5.18 -3.67 3.28
N ALA A 43 -4.91 -2.62 2.48
CA ALA A 43 -5.69 -2.29 1.29
C ALA A 43 -5.65 -3.42 0.24
N PHE A 44 -4.46 -3.99 -0.01
CA PHE A 44 -4.32 -5.13 -0.91
C PHE A 44 -5.02 -6.37 -0.36
N VAL A 45 -4.81 -6.75 0.90
CA VAL A 45 -5.48 -7.92 1.49
C VAL A 45 -6.99 -7.76 1.42
N HIS A 46 -7.52 -6.57 1.69
CA HIS A 46 -8.94 -6.28 1.57
C HIS A 46 -9.45 -6.49 0.13
N ALA A 47 -8.75 -5.98 -0.88
CA ALA A 47 -9.11 -6.20 -2.28
C ALA A 47 -9.03 -7.68 -2.69
N LEU A 48 -7.94 -8.36 -2.31
CA LEU A 48 -7.69 -9.76 -2.63
C LEU A 48 -8.76 -10.69 -2.05
N LEU A 49 -9.21 -10.42 -0.80
CA LEU A 49 -10.31 -11.14 -0.14
C LEU A 49 -11.64 -10.96 -0.86
N ASN A 50 -11.82 -9.84 -1.57
CA ASN A 50 -12.99 -9.58 -2.42
C ASN A 50 -12.82 -10.11 -3.85
N GLY A 51 -11.77 -10.90 -4.12
CA GLY A 51 -11.54 -11.54 -5.43
C GLY A 51 -10.82 -10.67 -6.46
N GLU A 52 -10.42 -9.45 -6.11
CA GLU A 52 -9.74 -8.55 -7.02
C GLU A 52 -8.31 -9.03 -7.33
N ARG A 53 -7.87 -8.93 -8.58
CA ARG A 53 -6.52 -9.33 -9.02
C ARG A 53 -5.84 -8.32 -9.96
N ASN A 54 -6.58 -7.31 -10.42
CA ASN A 54 -6.10 -6.34 -11.39
C ASN A 54 -6.15 -4.94 -10.79
N PHE A 55 -4.98 -4.34 -10.56
CA PHE A 55 -4.85 -3.06 -9.86
C PHE A 55 -4.32 -1.98 -10.78
N LYS A 56 -4.83 -0.76 -10.61
CA LYS A 56 -4.49 0.41 -11.42
C LYS A 56 -3.50 1.33 -10.72
N ARG A 57 -3.80 1.67 -9.47
CA ARG A 57 -2.98 2.58 -8.66
C ARG A 57 -3.26 2.43 -7.18
N ILE A 58 -2.36 2.92 -6.33
CA ILE A 58 -2.61 3.11 -4.91
C ILE A 58 -2.29 4.55 -4.49
N TYR A 59 -3.16 5.15 -3.68
CA TYR A 59 -2.87 6.37 -2.95
C TYR A 59 -2.43 6.01 -1.54
N VAL A 60 -1.38 6.65 -1.03
CA VAL A 60 -0.84 6.45 0.31
C VAL A 60 -0.54 7.78 0.97
N THR A 61 -0.75 7.90 2.28
CA THR A 61 -0.48 9.15 3.01
C THR A 61 0.99 9.33 3.42
N ASP A 62 1.82 8.33 3.14
CA ASP A 62 3.27 8.38 3.31
C ASP A 62 3.95 7.34 2.41
N PHE A 63 5.27 7.43 2.27
CA PHE A 63 6.05 6.52 1.45
C PHE A 63 5.95 5.07 1.91
N PRO A 64 5.77 4.11 0.98
CA PRO A 64 5.70 2.71 1.32
C PRO A 64 7.05 2.17 1.80
N CYS A 65 7.02 1.33 2.83
CA CYS A 65 8.24 0.66 3.31
C CYS A 65 8.66 -0.48 2.37
N GLY A 66 9.89 -0.97 2.52
CA GLY A 66 10.42 -2.06 1.68
C GLY A 66 9.58 -3.33 1.71
N ALA A 67 8.98 -3.67 2.86
CA ALA A 67 8.08 -4.83 2.96
C ALA A 67 6.78 -4.64 2.17
N CYS A 68 6.22 -3.43 2.13
CA CYS A 68 5.06 -3.11 1.31
C CYS A 68 5.41 -3.12 -0.18
N LEU A 69 6.56 -2.57 -0.56
CA LEU A 69 7.05 -2.62 -1.95
C LEU A 69 7.23 -4.08 -2.41
N GLN A 70 7.88 -4.92 -1.60
CA GLN A 70 8.05 -6.34 -1.93
C GLN A 70 6.71 -7.10 -1.95
N PHE A 71 5.77 -6.77 -1.06
CA PHE A 71 4.43 -7.36 -1.08
C PHE A 71 3.68 -6.98 -2.36
N MET A 72 3.73 -5.69 -2.76
CA MET A 72 3.10 -5.22 -3.99
C MET A 72 3.72 -5.87 -5.24
N ALA A 73 5.03 -6.16 -5.23
CA ALA A 73 5.74 -6.76 -6.36
C ALA A 73 5.17 -8.09 -6.86
N GLU A 74 4.43 -8.81 -5.99
CA GLU A 74 3.71 -10.04 -6.32
C GLU A 74 2.45 -9.78 -7.17
N PHE A 75 1.81 -8.62 -7.01
CA PHE A 75 0.47 -8.33 -7.54
C PHE A 75 0.47 -7.23 -8.61
N VAL A 76 1.56 -6.48 -8.77
CA VAL A 76 1.61 -5.32 -9.66
C VAL A 76 2.80 -5.35 -10.60
N GLN A 77 2.61 -4.70 -11.76
CA GLN A 77 3.64 -4.55 -12.78
C GLN A 77 4.44 -3.26 -12.56
N ASP A 78 5.55 -3.13 -13.29
CA ASP A 78 6.50 -2.02 -13.16
C ASP A 78 5.88 -0.63 -13.39
N ASP A 79 4.78 -0.56 -14.15
CA ASP A 79 4.05 0.66 -14.49
C ASP A 79 2.92 1.02 -13.50
N PHE A 80 2.66 0.19 -12.50
CA PHE A 80 1.66 0.45 -11.46
C PHE A 80 1.95 1.79 -10.75
N GLU A 81 0.92 2.63 -10.64
CA GLU A 81 1.07 4.00 -10.13
C GLU A 81 0.93 4.04 -8.60
N ILE A 82 1.96 4.56 -7.93
CA ILE A 82 1.96 4.87 -6.49
C ILE A 82 1.88 6.38 -6.33
N VAL A 83 0.87 6.84 -5.61
CA VAL A 83 0.67 8.26 -5.30
C VAL A 83 0.88 8.48 -3.82
N VAL A 84 1.90 9.28 -3.50
CA VAL A 84 2.16 9.69 -2.14
C VAL A 84 1.53 11.06 -1.93
N VAL A 85 0.53 11.14 -1.05
CA VAL A 85 -0.15 12.37 -0.64
C VAL A 85 0.29 12.69 0.79
N LYS A 86 1.27 13.57 0.95
CA LYS A 86 1.86 13.89 2.25
C LYS A 86 2.00 15.40 2.41
N ASP A 87 1.57 15.94 3.55
CA ASP A 87 1.67 17.36 3.88
C ASP A 87 1.02 18.29 2.83
N GLY A 88 -0.06 17.83 2.18
CA GLY A 88 -0.75 18.55 1.12
C GLY A 88 -0.05 18.51 -0.24
N GLU A 89 1.11 17.87 -0.34
CA GLU A 89 1.80 17.60 -1.61
C GLU A 89 1.41 16.24 -2.16
N GLU A 90 1.29 16.16 -3.48
CA GLU A 90 1.08 14.92 -4.20
C GLU A 90 2.29 14.61 -5.08
N LYS A 91 2.85 13.40 -4.93
CA LYS A 91 3.95 12.88 -5.76
C LYS A 91 3.55 11.56 -6.37
N ARG A 92 3.80 11.39 -7.67
CA ARG A 92 3.43 10.21 -8.45
C ARG A 92 4.67 9.48 -8.89
N PHE A 93 4.66 8.17 -8.73
CA PHE A 93 5.73 7.27 -9.10
C PHE A 93 5.14 6.06 -9.81
N LYS A 94 5.88 5.52 -10.77
CA LYS A 94 5.71 4.13 -11.20
C LYS A 94 6.37 3.21 -10.16
N PHE A 95 5.85 2.00 -10.02
CA PHE A 95 6.37 1.02 -9.09
C PHE A 95 7.89 0.80 -9.24
N ARG A 96 8.37 0.69 -10.48
CA ARG A 96 9.80 0.52 -10.78
C ARG A 96 10.69 1.69 -10.31
N GLU A 97 10.15 2.89 -10.18
CA GLU A 97 10.93 4.05 -9.69
C GLU A 97 11.20 3.95 -8.19
N LEU A 98 10.28 3.33 -7.43
CA LEU A 98 10.43 3.10 -6.00
C LEU A 98 11.09 1.75 -5.68
N TYR A 99 10.95 0.77 -6.56
CA TYR A 99 11.46 -0.59 -6.35
C TYR A 99 11.97 -1.21 -7.67
N PRO A 100 13.18 -0.85 -8.12
CA PRO A 100 13.65 -1.13 -9.48
C PRO A 100 14.03 -2.59 -9.75
N HIS A 101 14.37 -3.35 -8.71
CA HIS A 101 14.85 -4.73 -8.82
C HIS A 101 14.16 -5.62 -7.79
N PRO A 102 12.83 -5.85 -7.91
CA PRO A 102 12.10 -6.70 -7.00
C PRO A 102 12.56 -8.15 -7.08
N PHE A 103 12.57 -8.83 -5.94
CA PHE A 103 12.62 -10.28 -5.93
C PHE A 103 11.27 -10.85 -6.39
N ARG A 104 11.27 -11.79 -7.34
CA ARG A 104 10.10 -12.52 -7.85
C ARG A 104 10.50 -13.99 -8.04
N LEU A 105 9.59 -14.92 -7.75
CA LEU A 105 9.80 -16.38 -7.91
C LEU A 105 9.27 -16.88 -9.26
#